data_AF-A0A1F5DJG1-F1
#
_entry.id   AF-A0A1F5DJG1-F1
#
_cell.length_a   1.000
_cell.length_b   1.000
_cell.length_c   1.000
_cell.angle_alpha   90.00
_cell.angle_beta   90.00
_cell.angle_gamma   90.00
#
_symmetry.space_group_name_H-M   'P 1'
#
loop_
_entity.id
_entity.type
_entity.pdbx_description
1 polymer ?
#
loop_
_entity_poly.entity_id
_entity_poly.type
_entity_poly.pdbx_seq_one_letter_code
_entity_poly.pdbx_strand_id
1 'polypeptide(L)'
;MKQLLKGAESKGHQVELVHLNDHVIKKCKACEGGWGQCRSEGTCVLEDDFQAIREKIDSADALVFATPVYWHDLSESAKTFLDRLRRVEAHHSFKRYTDKLCVGVASAGGSGNGAARALYLLEEYLKRIGFKTFDLVTLTQFSKAHKLPMLEEAGKRLFP
;
A
#
# COMPACT_ATOMS: atom_id res chain seq x y z
N MET A 1 3.75 2.37 10.93
CA MET A 1 4.84 2.43 9.93
C MET A 1 6.21 2.31 10.58
N LYS A 2 6.74 3.33 11.26
CA LYS A 2 8.11 3.33 11.81
C LYS A 2 8.48 2.09 12.65
N GLN A 3 7.55 1.56 13.44
CA GLN A 3 7.81 0.34 14.21
C GLN A 3 7.99 -0.92 13.36
N LEU A 4 7.21 -1.09 12.28
CA LEU A 4 7.44 -2.18 11.32
C LEU A 4 8.84 -2.09 10.70
N LEU A 5 9.23 -0.87 10.29
CA LEU A 5 10.56 -0.63 9.70
C LEU A 5 11.67 -0.95 10.70
N LYS A 6 11.55 -0.44 11.93
CA LYS A 6 12.50 -0.73 13.02
C LYS A 6 12.62 -2.24 13.27
N GLY A 7 11.50 -2.96 13.25
CA GLY A 7 11.50 -4.43 13.38
C GLY A 7 12.29 -5.11 12.26
N ALA A 8 12.06 -4.71 11.02
CA ALA A 8 12.76 -5.25 9.86
C ALA A 8 14.27 -4.91 9.87
N GLU A 9 14.62 -3.64 10.14
CA GLU A 9 16.01 -3.18 10.27
C GLU A 9 16.76 -3.95 11.37
N SER A 10 16.09 -4.27 12.49
CA SER A 10 16.70 -5.05 13.58
C SER A 10 17.09 -6.48 13.19
N LYS A 11 16.56 -6.98 12.06
CA LYS A 11 16.90 -8.26 11.44
C LYS A 11 17.88 -8.13 10.27
N GLY A 12 18.38 -6.93 10.00
CA GLY A 12 19.34 -6.66 8.93
C GLY A 12 18.70 -6.46 7.55
N HIS A 13 17.38 -6.32 7.46
CA HIS A 13 16.71 -6.03 6.20
C HIS A 13 16.89 -4.55 5.81
N GLN A 14 17.02 -4.29 4.51
CA GLN A 14 16.98 -2.94 3.97
C GLN A 14 15.53 -2.46 3.93
N VAL A 15 15.32 -1.21 4.34
CA VAL A 15 14.01 -0.58 4.33
C VAL A 15 14.04 0.73 3.56
N GLU A 16 13.00 0.97 2.78
CA GLU A 16 12.77 2.24 2.12
C GLU A 16 11.40 2.77 2.53
N LEU A 17 11.36 4.04 2.94
CA LEU A 17 10.12 4.73 3.30
C LEU A 17 9.75 5.73 2.21
N VAL A 18 8.61 5.47 1.54
CA VAL A 18 8.04 6.37 0.54
C VAL A 18 6.83 7.09 1.13
N HIS A 19 6.89 8.41 1.19
CA HIS A 19 5.76 9.27 1.54
C HIS A 19 5.07 9.71 0.26
N LEU A 20 3.88 9.16 -0.04
CA LEU A 20 3.14 9.51 -1.27
C LEU A 20 2.86 11.01 -1.45
N ASN A 21 2.82 11.77 -0.35
CA ASN A 21 2.59 13.22 -0.39
C ASN A 21 3.82 14.03 -0.84
N ASP A 22 5.01 13.42 -0.85
CA ASP A 22 6.25 14.06 -1.32
C ASP A 22 6.44 13.87 -2.84
N HIS A 23 5.47 13.22 -3.50
CA HIS A 23 5.49 12.86 -4.90
C HIS A 23 4.30 13.43 -5.65
N VAL A 24 4.53 13.80 -6.91
CA VAL A 24 3.47 14.22 -7.82
C VAL A 24 2.87 12.96 -8.44
N ILE A 25 1.66 12.61 -8.02
CA ILE A 25 0.90 11.50 -8.59
C ILE A 25 -0.44 12.02 -9.08
N LYS A 26 -0.57 12.14 -10.40
CA LYS A 26 -1.81 12.61 -11.04
C LYS A 26 -2.89 11.53 -10.90
N LYS A 27 -4.14 11.98 -10.83
CA LYS A 27 -5.32 11.09 -10.89
C LYS A 27 -5.38 10.39 -12.24
N CYS A 28 -5.85 9.16 -12.24
CA CYS A 28 -6.10 8.42 -13.48
C CYS A 28 -7.07 9.21 -14.38
N LYS A 29 -6.71 9.38 -15.66
CA LYS A 29 -7.53 10.08 -16.65
C LYS A 29 -8.55 9.20 -17.36
N ALA A 30 -8.55 7.89 -17.08
CA ALA A 30 -9.39 6.91 -17.80
C ALA A 30 -9.25 7.05 -19.33
N CYS A 31 -7.99 7.12 -19.81
CA CYS A 31 -7.65 7.36 -21.20
C CYS A 31 -8.29 6.33 -22.15
N GLU A 32 -8.47 6.71 -23.42
CA GLU A 32 -8.79 5.81 -24.55
C GLU A 32 -9.85 4.74 -24.20
N GLY A 33 -11.10 5.17 -24.01
CA GLY A 33 -12.19 4.25 -23.67
C GLY A 33 -12.11 3.66 -22.26
N GLY A 34 -11.33 4.27 -21.37
CA GLY A 34 -11.29 3.96 -19.94
C GLY A 34 -10.06 3.19 -19.47
N TRP A 35 -9.21 2.70 -20.37
CA TRP A 35 -8.03 1.89 -20.04
C TRP A 35 -6.74 2.38 -20.69
N GLY A 36 -6.78 2.73 -21.98
CA GLY A 36 -5.60 3.05 -22.78
C GLY A 36 -4.44 2.08 -22.62
N GLN A 37 -3.22 2.63 -22.60
CA GLN A 37 -1.97 1.89 -22.52
C GLN A 37 -1.86 0.93 -21.31
N CYS A 38 -2.62 1.17 -20.23
CA CYS A 38 -2.63 0.28 -19.07
C CYS A 38 -3.05 -1.15 -19.46
N ARG A 39 -3.97 -1.27 -20.43
CA ARG A 39 -4.47 -2.57 -20.90
C ARG A 39 -3.56 -3.24 -21.92
N SER A 40 -2.98 -2.48 -22.84
CA SER A 40 -2.13 -3.04 -23.91
C SER A 40 -0.72 -3.36 -23.43
N GLU A 41 -0.14 -2.51 -22.58
CA GLU A 41 1.30 -2.55 -22.27
C GLU A 41 1.61 -2.71 -20.77
N GLY A 42 0.63 -2.52 -19.88
CA GLY A 42 0.91 -2.54 -18.43
C GLY A 42 1.72 -1.36 -17.95
N THR A 43 1.57 -0.24 -18.61
CA THR A 43 2.21 1.03 -18.28
C THR A 43 1.16 2.14 -18.36
N CYS A 44 1.40 3.22 -17.64
CA CYS A 44 0.52 4.39 -17.68
C CYS A 44 1.17 5.49 -18.54
N VAL A 45 0.39 6.11 -19.42
CA VAL A 45 0.82 7.23 -20.27
C VAL A 45 1.09 8.53 -19.50
N LEU A 46 0.67 8.61 -18.24
CA LEU A 46 0.94 9.77 -17.40
C LEU A 46 2.40 9.75 -16.94
N GLU A 47 3.14 10.76 -17.37
CA GLU A 47 4.49 11.06 -16.89
C GLU A 47 4.41 11.82 -15.57
N ASP A 48 4.68 11.11 -14.48
CA ASP A 48 4.79 11.59 -13.11
C ASP A 48 5.47 10.53 -12.22
N ASP A 49 5.49 10.72 -10.90
CA ASP A 49 6.29 9.88 -9.99
C ASP A 49 5.71 8.48 -9.74
N PHE A 50 4.54 8.16 -10.31
CA PHE A 50 3.88 6.87 -10.10
C PHE A 50 4.74 5.68 -10.54
N GLN A 51 5.36 5.78 -11.71
CA GLN A 51 6.14 4.70 -12.32
C GLN A 51 7.37 4.40 -11.46
N ALA A 52 8.08 5.45 -11.01
CA ALA A 52 9.23 5.31 -10.13
C ALA A 52 8.86 4.63 -8.79
N ILE A 53 7.71 4.96 -8.21
CA ILE A 53 7.24 4.30 -6.98
C ILE A 53 6.84 2.84 -7.25
N ARG A 54 6.20 2.57 -8.38
CA ARG A 54 5.84 1.20 -8.77
C ARG A 54 7.07 0.32 -8.98
N GLU A 55 8.12 0.83 -9.61
CA GLU A 55 9.38 0.10 -9.80
C GLU A 55 10.05 -0.28 -8.47
N LYS A 56 9.95 0.58 -7.45
CA LYS A 56 10.39 0.23 -6.09
C LYS A 56 9.61 -0.95 -5.53
N ILE A 57 8.29 -0.98 -5.71
CA ILE A 57 7.45 -2.13 -5.30
C ILE A 57 7.87 -3.41 -6.04
N ASP A 58 8.18 -3.30 -7.34
CA ASP A 58 8.66 -4.44 -8.12
C ASP A 58 9.97 -5.02 -7.55
N SER A 59 10.89 -4.16 -7.13
CA SER A 59 12.18 -4.55 -6.56
C SER A 59 12.13 -5.03 -5.11
N ALA A 60 11.06 -4.74 -4.36
CA ALA A 60 10.97 -5.03 -2.93
C ALA A 60 10.44 -6.46 -2.66
N ASP A 61 10.98 -7.16 -1.67
CA ASP A 61 10.52 -8.52 -1.31
C ASP A 61 9.17 -8.52 -0.54
N ALA A 62 8.85 -7.42 0.14
CA ALA A 62 7.60 -7.24 0.86
C ALA A 62 7.13 -5.78 0.84
N LEU A 63 5.83 -5.57 1.05
CA LEU A 63 5.21 -4.25 1.07
C LEU A 63 4.57 -3.94 2.42
N VAL A 64 4.88 -2.79 3.00
CA VAL A 64 4.04 -2.18 4.05
C VAL A 64 3.29 -1.00 3.43
N PHE A 65 1.96 -1.08 3.39
CA PHE A 65 1.13 0.03 2.93
C PHE A 65 0.34 0.61 4.11
N ALA A 66 0.63 1.86 4.46
CA ALA A 66 -0.09 2.56 5.53
C ALA A 66 -0.82 3.79 5.00
N THR A 67 -2.06 3.97 5.46
CA THR A 67 -2.88 5.14 5.12
C THR A 67 -3.53 5.70 6.38
N PRO A 68 -3.62 7.03 6.53
CA PRO A 68 -4.58 7.58 7.47
C PRO A 68 -6.00 7.28 7.00
N VAL A 69 -6.93 7.28 7.94
CA VAL A 69 -8.37 7.07 7.72
C VAL A 69 -9.05 8.44 7.65
N TYR A 70 -9.58 8.78 6.49
CA TYR A 70 -10.35 10.00 6.27
C TYR A 70 -11.74 9.63 5.78
N TRP A 71 -12.77 10.12 6.47
CA TRP A 71 -14.18 9.87 6.12
C TRP A 71 -14.51 8.38 5.90
N HIS A 72 -13.97 7.51 6.75
CA HIS A 72 -14.16 6.05 6.68
C HIS A 72 -13.64 5.40 5.38
N ASP A 73 -12.71 6.05 4.68
CA ASP A 73 -12.02 5.57 3.49
C ASP A 73 -10.49 5.76 3.65
N LEU A 74 -9.74 5.32 2.65
CA LEU A 74 -8.33 5.61 2.45
C LEU A 74 -8.12 7.12 2.24
N SER A 75 -6.89 7.57 2.48
CA SER A 75 -6.50 8.93 2.09
C SER A 75 -6.56 9.14 0.58
N GLU A 76 -6.71 10.39 0.17
CA GLU A 76 -6.80 10.77 -1.24
C GLU A 76 -5.52 10.41 -2.01
N SER A 77 -4.35 10.54 -1.38
CA SER A 77 -3.07 10.13 -1.98
C SER A 77 -2.96 8.61 -2.11
N ALA A 78 -3.33 7.85 -1.07
CA ALA A 78 -3.40 6.40 -1.15
C ALA A 78 -4.37 5.94 -2.25
N LYS A 79 -5.57 6.51 -2.31
CA LYS A 79 -6.59 6.17 -3.31
C LYS A 79 -6.11 6.48 -4.73
N THR A 80 -5.50 7.66 -4.93
CA THR A 80 -4.93 8.06 -6.22
C THR A 80 -3.86 7.08 -6.71
N PHE A 81 -2.93 6.69 -5.82
CA PHE A 81 -1.89 5.72 -6.14
C PHE A 81 -2.44 4.32 -6.42
N LEU A 82 -3.25 3.78 -5.49
CA LEU A 82 -3.81 2.42 -5.59
C LEU A 82 -4.76 2.27 -6.79
N ASP A 83 -5.54 3.31 -7.13
CA ASP A 83 -6.39 3.32 -8.31
C ASP A 83 -5.61 3.20 -9.62
N ARG A 84 -4.43 3.83 -9.69
CA ARG A 84 -3.55 3.71 -10.84
C ARG A 84 -2.85 2.36 -10.85
N LEU A 85 -2.34 1.91 -9.71
CA LEU A 85 -1.67 0.63 -9.58
C LEU A 85 -2.59 -0.52 -10.01
N ARG A 86 -3.82 -0.61 -9.48
CA ARG A 86 -4.76 -1.67 -9.86
C ARG A 86 -5.06 -1.70 -11.35
N ARG A 87 -5.06 -0.54 -12.02
CA ARG A 87 -5.40 -0.44 -13.46
C ARG A 87 -4.27 -0.92 -14.34
N VAL A 88 -3.06 -0.51 -13.99
CA VAL A 88 -1.84 -0.96 -14.66
C VAL A 88 -1.67 -2.48 -14.51
N GLU A 89 -1.99 -3.03 -13.33
CA GLU A 89 -1.89 -4.46 -13.07
C GLU A 89 -3.09 -5.30 -13.58
N ALA A 90 -4.19 -4.64 -14.00
CA ALA A 90 -5.46 -5.31 -14.27
C ALA A 90 -5.39 -6.38 -15.37
N HIS A 91 -4.49 -6.19 -16.33
CA HIS A 91 -4.39 -7.04 -17.52
C HIS A 91 -3.11 -7.88 -17.54
N HIS A 92 -2.27 -7.79 -16.50
CA HIS A 92 -1.08 -8.62 -16.30
C HIS A 92 -1.38 -9.82 -15.39
N SER A 93 -2.57 -10.42 -15.57
CA SER A 93 -3.11 -11.53 -14.78
C SER A 93 -3.26 -11.29 -13.28
N PHE A 94 -3.03 -10.07 -12.76
CA PHE A 94 -2.94 -9.79 -11.32
C PHE A 94 -1.93 -10.67 -10.56
N LYS A 95 -0.93 -11.22 -11.26
CA LYS A 95 0.03 -12.18 -10.69
C LYS A 95 1.35 -11.55 -10.26
N ARG A 96 1.55 -10.25 -10.55
CA ARG A 96 2.85 -9.58 -10.42
C ARG A 96 3.45 -9.62 -9.03
N TYR A 97 2.62 -9.60 -7.98
CA TYR A 97 3.07 -9.55 -6.59
C TYR A 97 2.74 -10.82 -5.78
N THR A 98 2.47 -11.95 -6.46
CA THR A 98 2.00 -13.20 -5.82
C THR A 98 3.03 -13.93 -4.95
N ASP A 99 4.29 -13.57 -5.09
CA ASP A 99 5.42 -14.01 -4.29
C ASP A 99 5.70 -13.10 -3.08
N LYS A 100 5.14 -11.88 -3.05
CA LYS A 100 5.45 -10.86 -2.04
C LYS A 100 4.43 -10.84 -0.91
N LEU A 101 4.93 -10.75 0.33
CA LEU A 101 4.09 -10.54 1.51
C LEU A 101 3.74 -9.05 1.66
N CYS A 102 2.56 -8.74 2.24
CA CYS A 102 2.19 -7.38 2.57
C CYS A 102 1.58 -7.18 3.96
N VAL A 103 1.81 -6.01 4.54
CA VAL A 103 1.11 -5.51 5.73
C VAL A 103 0.29 -4.28 5.36
N GLY A 104 -1.01 -4.34 5.60
CA GLY A 104 -1.92 -3.19 5.45
C GLY A 104 -2.14 -2.49 6.79
N VAL A 105 -2.00 -1.17 6.85
CA VAL A 105 -2.23 -0.39 8.08
C VAL A 105 -3.18 0.77 7.83
N ALA A 106 -4.30 0.79 8.54
CA ALA A 106 -5.27 1.89 8.52
C ALA A 106 -5.22 2.66 9.84
N SER A 107 -4.76 3.91 9.81
CA SER A 107 -4.54 4.73 11.01
C SER A 107 -5.61 5.81 11.19
N ALA A 108 -6.46 5.69 12.21
CA ALA A 108 -7.48 6.68 12.53
C ALA A 108 -7.06 7.53 13.75
N GLY A 109 -6.85 8.83 13.52
CA GLY A 109 -6.43 9.78 14.57
C GLY A 109 -7.55 10.26 15.50
N GLY A 110 -8.80 10.29 15.00
CA GLY A 110 -9.98 10.73 15.75
C GLY A 110 -10.65 9.61 16.53
N SER A 111 -11.98 9.48 16.43
CA SER A 111 -12.77 8.48 17.17
C SER A 111 -12.41 7.01 16.90
N GLY A 112 -11.59 6.73 15.89
CA GLY A 112 -11.31 5.37 15.43
C GLY A 112 -12.35 4.83 14.44
N ASN A 113 -13.47 5.54 14.26
CA ASN A 113 -14.52 5.14 13.34
C ASN A 113 -13.98 5.04 11.91
N GLY A 114 -14.45 4.01 11.20
CA GLY A 114 -14.05 3.76 9.81
C GLY A 114 -12.69 3.09 9.65
N ALA A 115 -11.89 2.88 10.71
CA ALA A 115 -10.60 2.21 10.60
C ALA A 115 -10.71 0.80 10.01
N ALA A 116 -11.68 0.01 10.46
CA ALA A 116 -11.93 -1.32 9.92
C ALA A 116 -12.36 -1.28 8.44
N ARG A 117 -13.25 -0.34 8.07
CA ARG A 117 -13.70 -0.17 6.68
C ARG A 117 -12.55 0.25 5.77
N ALA A 118 -11.75 1.22 6.17
CA ALA A 118 -10.59 1.65 5.41
C ALA A 118 -9.55 0.52 5.26
N LEU A 119 -9.32 -0.27 6.32
CA LEU A 119 -8.43 -1.43 6.25
C LEU A 119 -8.95 -2.49 5.29
N TYR A 120 -10.26 -2.77 5.32
CA TYR A 120 -10.90 -3.67 4.36
C TYR A 120 -10.76 -3.19 2.92
N LEU A 121 -10.98 -1.89 2.66
CA LEU A 121 -10.77 -1.32 1.33
C LEU A 121 -9.31 -1.45 0.88
N LEU A 122 -8.36 -1.19 1.78
CA LEU A 122 -6.93 -1.36 1.49
C LEU A 122 -6.60 -2.82 1.14
N GLU A 123 -7.09 -3.76 1.95
CA GLU A 123 -6.93 -5.20 1.72
C GLU A 123 -7.44 -5.60 0.33
N GLU A 124 -8.62 -5.12 -0.07
CA GLU A 124 -9.17 -5.40 -1.40
C GLU A 124 -8.25 -4.94 -2.53
N TYR A 125 -7.62 -3.75 -2.42
CA TYR A 125 -6.62 -3.32 -3.40
C TYR A 125 -5.40 -4.25 -3.42
N LEU A 126 -4.83 -4.55 -2.26
CA LEU A 126 -3.60 -5.35 -2.14
C LEU A 126 -3.80 -6.78 -2.66
N LYS A 127 -4.89 -7.43 -2.26
CA LYS A 127 -5.25 -8.77 -2.75
C LYS A 127 -5.56 -8.77 -4.24
N ARG A 128 -6.25 -7.74 -4.73
CA ARG A 128 -6.59 -7.64 -6.16
C ARG A 128 -5.34 -7.65 -7.04
N ILE A 129 -4.23 -7.04 -6.61
CA ILE A 129 -2.98 -6.99 -7.38
C ILE A 129 -1.99 -8.12 -7.04
N GLY A 130 -2.42 -9.08 -6.22
CA GLY A 130 -1.72 -10.34 -6.01
C GLY A 130 -0.93 -10.47 -4.72
N PHE A 131 -0.83 -9.43 -3.88
CA PHE A 131 -0.08 -9.56 -2.63
C PHE A 131 -0.65 -10.63 -1.69
N LYS A 132 0.25 -11.36 -1.03
CA LYS A 132 -0.11 -12.26 0.07
C LYS A 132 -0.16 -11.48 1.37
N THR A 133 -1.34 -11.38 1.98
CA THR A 133 -1.52 -10.67 3.23
C THR A 133 -0.82 -11.40 4.39
N PHE A 134 0.18 -10.75 4.98
CA PHE A 134 0.81 -11.18 6.22
C PHE A 134 0.01 -10.69 7.44
N ASP A 135 -0.35 -9.40 7.46
CA ASP A 135 -1.11 -8.81 8.57
C ASP A 135 -1.93 -7.58 8.11
N LEU A 136 -3.01 -7.29 8.83
CA LEU A 136 -3.91 -6.16 8.60
C LEU A 136 -4.20 -5.48 9.93
N VAL A 137 -3.75 -4.24 10.06
CA VAL A 137 -3.73 -3.56 11.35
C VAL A 137 -4.50 -2.26 11.30
N THR A 138 -5.57 -2.18 12.08
CA THR A 138 -6.19 -0.89 12.45
C THR A 138 -5.35 -0.25 13.56
N LEU A 139 -5.01 1.04 13.42
CA LEU A 139 -4.28 1.78 14.44
C LEU A 139 -5.11 2.99 14.85
N THR A 140 -5.46 3.10 16.13
CA THR A 140 -6.24 4.22 16.66
C THR A 140 -5.52 4.87 17.83
N GLN A 141 -5.89 6.10 18.21
CA GLN A 141 -5.32 6.75 19.40
C GLN A 141 -5.51 5.93 20.68
N PHE A 142 -6.55 5.10 20.75
CA PHE A 142 -6.87 4.23 21.88
C PHE A 142 -6.11 2.89 21.85
N SER A 143 -5.79 2.38 20.66
CA SER A 143 -5.16 1.05 20.50
C SER A 143 -3.65 1.12 20.25
N LYS A 144 -3.09 2.29 19.92
CA LYS A 144 -1.68 2.44 19.54
C LYS A 144 -0.70 1.91 20.59
N ALA A 145 -1.03 1.99 21.87
CA ALA A 145 -0.13 1.59 22.96
C ALA A 145 0.29 0.10 22.86
N HIS A 146 -0.64 -0.81 22.59
CA HIS A 146 -0.33 -2.23 22.44
C HIS A 146 0.00 -2.63 20.99
N LYS A 147 -0.52 -1.89 20.00
CA LYS A 147 -0.28 -2.22 18.58
C LYS A 147 1.08 -1.76 18.07
N LEU A 148 1.67 -0.69 18.63
CA LEU A 148 3.00 -0.25 18.20
C LEU A 148 4.09 -1.30 18.48
N PRO A 149 4.17 -1.91 19.69
CA PRO A 149 5.07 -3.05 19.92
C PRO A 149 4.76 -4.26 19.04
N MET A 150 3.48 -4.59 18.85
CA MET A 150 3.05 -5.67 17.96
C MET A 150 3.54 -5.45 16.52
N LEU A 151 3.47 -4.22 16.02
CA LEU A 151 3.97 -3.86 14.69
C LEU A 151 5.49 -3.99 14.58
N GLU A 152 6.25 -3.75 15.65
CA GLU A 152 7.69 -4.02 15.67
C GLU A 152 7.98 -5.52 15.55
N GLU A 153 7.22 -6.36 16.27
CA GLU A 153 7.34 -7.81 16.15
C GLU A 153 6.91 -8.34 14.78
N ALA A 154 5.87 -7.77 14.17
CA ALA A 154 5.46 -8.10 12.81
C ALA A 154 6.60 -7.77 11.82
N GLY A 155 7.28 -6.64 11.99
CA GLY A 155 8.40 -6.24 11.13
C GLY A 155 9.57 -7.23 11.16
N LYS A 156 9.84 -7.82 12.33
CA LYS A 156 10.87 -8.86 12.50
C LYS A 156 10.57 -10.19 11.80
N ARG A 157 9.32 -10.41 11.38
CA ARG A 157 8.80 -11.70 10.86
C ARG A 157 8.24 -11.58 9.45
N LEU A 158 8.15 -10.37 8.91
CA LEU A 158 7.60 -10.11 7.58
C LEU A 158 8.46 -10.74 6.48
N PHE A 159 9.74 -10.96 6.77
CA PHE A 159 10.70 -11.58 5.87
C PHE A 159 11.11 -12.95 6.43
N PRO A 160 11.19 -13.99 5.60
CA PRO A 160 11.66 -15.32 6.00
C PRO A 160 13.14 -15.34 6.40
#